data_AF-A0A2N0W761-F1
#
_entry.id   AF-A0A2N0W761-F1
#
_cell.length_a   1.000
_cell.length_b   1.000
_cell.length_c   1.000
_cell.angle_alpha   90.00
_cell.angle_beta   90.00
_cell.angle_gamma   90.00
#
_symmetry.space_group_name_H-M   'P 1'
#
loop_
_entity.id
_entity.type
_entity.pdbx_description
1 polymer ?
#
loop_
_entity_poly.entity_id
_entity_poly.type
_entity_poly.pdbx_seq_one_letter_code
_entity_poly.pdbx_strand_id
1 'polypeptide(L)'
;MAKVNFYAMTDTAIASEIGKRLEQVRLEANIPQRVILEELGISKGSYRNALKGKAKFEVIIGILRILGKLENLENFLPPTPFSPIELLKLEGKKRQRAVAKKSNKTSENGDLGW
;
A
#
# COMPACT_ATOMS: atom_id res chain seq x y z
N MET A 1 8.32 27.42 7.17
CA MET A 1 7.66 26.46 8.07
C MET A 1 8.73 25.57 8.68
N ALA A 2 8.80 25.43 10.00
CA ALA A 2 9.82 24.57 10.63
C ALA A 2 9.62 23.11 10.19
N LYS A 3 10.69 22.46 9.73
CA LYS A 3 10.64 21.05 9.31
C LYS A 3 10.50 20.19 10.55
N VAL A 4 9.37 19.49 10.70
CA VAL A 4 9.14 18.57 11.83
C VAL A 4 10.14 17.41 11.72
N ASN A 5 10.88 17.15 12.81
CA ASN A 5 11.79 16.01 12.89
C ASN A 5 11.06 14.77 13.42
N PHE A 6 10.55 13.94 12.51
CA PHE A 6 9.83 12.71 12.89
C PHE A 6 10.71 11.66 13.58
N TYR A 7 12.02 11.61 13.32
CA TYR A 7 12.92 10.64 13.95
C TYR A 7 13.11 10.83 15.45
N ALA A 8 12.82 12.03 15.97
CA ALA A 8 12.90 12.33 17.39
C ALA A 8 11.55 12.17 18.13
N MET A 9 10.50 11.72 17.42
CA MET A 9 9.14 11.63 17.95
C MET A 9 8.73 10.17 18.16
N THR A 10 7.84 9.93 19.14
CA THR A 10 7.17 8.64 19.27
C THR A 10 6.12 8.46 18.18
N ASP A 11 5.77 7.20 17.86
CA ASP A 11 4.74 6.89 16.87
C ASP A 11 3.40 7.59 17.17
N THR A 12 3.03 7.65 18.45
CA THR A 12 1.82 8.34 18.92
C THR A 12 1.88 9.85 18.69
N ALA A 13 3.05 10.46 18.82
CA ALA A 13 3.26 11.87 18.55
C ALA A 13 3.20 12.16 17.04
N ILE A 14 3.83 11.32 16.22
CA ILE A 14 3.76 11.40 14.75
C ILE A 14 2.30 11.27 14.28
N ALA A 15 1.58 10.27 14.80
CA ALA A 15 0.17 10.06 14.49
C ALA A 15 -0.70 11.28 14.85
N SER A 16 -0.48 11.87 16.04
CA SER A 16 -1.21 13.07 16.45
C SER A 16 -0.87 14.28 15.58
N GLU A 17 0.38 14.42 15.14
CA GLU A 17 0.81 15.49 14.24
C GLU A 17 0.15 15.35 12.87
N ILE A 18 0.14 14.15 12.29
CA ILE A 18 -0.57 13.87 11.03
C ILE A 18 -2.07 14.11 11.18
N GLY A 19 -2.68 13.68 12.28
CA GLY A 19 -4.09 13.92 12.56
C GLY A 19 -4.46 15.41 12.67
N LYS A 20 -3.59 16.24 13.25
CA LYS A 20 -3.78 17.70 13.25
C LYS A 20 -3.78 18.28 11.83
N ARG A 21 -2.85 17.84 10.99
CA ARG A 21 -2.81 18.25 9.57
C ARG A 21 -4.06 17.81 8.82
N LEU A 22 -4.55 16.61 9.09
CA LEU A 22 -5.80 16.11 8.50
C LEU A 22 -7.01 16.97 8.89
N GLU A 23 -7.10 17.39 10.15
CA GLU A 23 -8.14 18.34 10.59
C GLU A 23 -8.01 19.71 9.93
N GLN A 24 -6.78 20.21 9.77
CA GLN A 24 -6.55 21.48 9.07
C GLN A 24 -7.04 21.41 7.63
N VAL A 25 -6.70 20.35 6.90
CA VAL A 25 -7.17 20.10 5.53
C VAL A 25 -8.71 20.02 5.49
N ARG A 26 -9.34 19.36 6.47
CA ARG A 26 -10.81 19.34 6.56
C ARG A 26 -11.41 20.73 6.72
N LEU A 27 -10.82 21.55 7.60
CA LEU A 27 -11.26 22.93 7.83
C LEU A 27 -11.13 23.77 6.55
N GLU A 28 -10.00 23.66 5.86
CA GLU A 28 -9.75 24.35 4.58
C GLU A 28 -10.74 23.92 3.49
N ALA A 29 -11.17 22.66 3.50
CA ALA A 29 -12.20 22.14 2.61
C ALA A 29 -13.63 22.55 3.01
N ASN A 30 -13.83 23.22 4.15
CA ASN A 30 -15.15 23.57 4.71
C ASN A 30 -16.11 22.37 4.89
N ILE A 31 -15.57 21.17 5.13
CA ILE A 31 -16.37 19.96 5.31
C ILE A 31 -16.68 19.75 6.80
N PRO A 32 -17.95 19.74 7.23
CA PRO A 32 -18.27 19.47 8.63
C PRO A 32 -18.01 18.02 8.98
N GLN A 33 -17.55 17.74 10.21
CA GLN A 33 -17.23 16.37 10.65
C GLN A 33 -18.40 15.41 10.44
N ARG A 34 -19.65 15.85 10.62
CA ARG A 34 -20.85 15.01 10.45
C ARG A 34 -20.93 14.35 9.07
N VAL A 35 -20.51 15.06 8.01
CA VAL A 35 -20.52 14.51 6.64
C VAL A 35 -19.57 13.33 6.55
N ILE A 36 -18.37 13.44 7.13
CA ILE A 36 -17.40 12.33 7.16
C ILE A 36 -17.95 11.14 7.97
N LEU A 37 -18.62 11.40 9.09
CA LEU A 37 -19.21 10.35 9.92
C LEU A 37 -20.33 9.61 9.19
N GLU A 38 -21.21 10.35 8.51
CA GLU A 38 -22.34 9.84 7.75
C GLU A 38 -21.86 9.03 6.54
N GLU A 39 -20.96 9.59 5.73
CA GLU A 39 -20.38 8.96 4.53
C GLU A 39 -19.61 7.67 4.85
N LEU A 40 -18.83 7.66 5.94
CA LEU A 40 -18.05 6.48 6.34
C LEU A 40 -18.82 5.51 7.24
N GLY A 41 -20.02 5.89 7.71
CA GLY A 41 -20.79 5.09 8.67
C GLY A 41 -20.05 4.87 10.00
N ILE A 42 -19.30 5.86 10.50
CA ILE A 42 -18.49 5.74 11.71
C ILE A 42 -18.97 6.65 12.85
N SER A 43 -18.68 6.25 14.09
CA SER A 43 -18.99 7.07 15.27
C SER A 43 -18.04 8.28 15.41
N LYS A 44 -18.47 9.31 16.14
CA LYS A 44 -17.62 10.44 16.56
C LYS A 44 -16.34 9.96 17.28
N GLY A 45 -16.44 8.90 18.07
CA GLY A 45 -15.31 8.30 18.77
C GLY A 45 -14.29 7.68 17.81
N SER A 46 -14.78 6.96 16.80
CA SER A 46 -13.96 6.37 15.74
C SER A 46 -13.21 7.44 14.94
N TYR A 47 -13.89 8.54 14.60
CA TYR A 47 -13.26 9.68 13.94
C TYR A 47 -12.16 10.32 14.81
N ARG A 48 -12.45 10.57 16.10
CA ARG A 48 -11.45 11.10 17.04
C ARG A 48 -10.26 10.16 17.22
N ASN A 49 -10.48 8.85 17.16
CA ASN A 49 -9.43 7.86 17.22
C ASN A 49 -8.60 7.85 15.93
N ALA A 50 -9.21 8.04 14.77
CA ALA A 50 -8.50 8.18 13.50
C ALA A 50 -7.52 9.36 13.53
N LEU A 51 -7.94 10.52 14.07
CA LEU A 51 -7.06 11.69 14.27
C LEU A 51 -5.90 11.44 15.25
N LYS A 52 -5.93 10.36 16.01
CA LYS A 52 -4.85 9.95 16.94
C LYS A 52 -4.05 8.76 16.40
N GLY A 53 -4.29 8.35 15.14
CA GLY A 53 -3.71 7.15 14.53
C GLY A 53 -4.21 5.83 15.12
N LYS A 54 -5.33 5.85 15.85
CA LYS A 54 -5.94 4.69 16.51
C LYS A 54 -7.15 4.17 15.73
N ALA A 55 -7.02 4.05 14.42
CA ALA A 55 -8.07 3.53 13.55
C ALA A 55 -7.47 2.59 12.51
N LYS A 56 -8.33 1.80 11.86
CA LYS A 56 -7.94 1.03 10.68
C LYS A 56 -7.49 1.99 9.59
N PHE A 57 -6.48 1.60 8.81
CA PHE A 57 -5.95 2.40 7.72
C PHE A 57 -7.02 2.75 6.66
N GLU A 58 -7.96 1.84 6.41
CA GLU A 58 -9.13 2.05 5.54
C GLU A 58 -9.95 3.28 5.93
N VAL A 59 -10.11 3.56 7.24
CA VAL A 59 -10.84 4.74 7.72
C VAL A 59 -10.09 6.01 7.36
N ILE A 60 -8.75 6.01 7.48
CA ILE A 60 -7.91 7.16 7.12
C ILE A 60 -7.98 7.42 5.61
N ILE A 61 -7.91 6.36 4.79
CA ILE A 61 -8.10 6.46 3.33
C ILE A 61 -9.49 7.01 3.00
N GLY A 62 -10.53 6.54 3.68
CA GLY A 62 -11.90 7.03 3.51
C GLY A 62 -12.02 8.53 3.81
N ILE A 63 -11.43 9.01 4.90
CA ILE A 63 -11.39 10.43 5.22
C ILE A 63 -10.68 11.21 4.12
N LEU A 64 -9.50 10.78 3.68
CA LEU A 64 -8.75 11.43 2.60
C LEU A 64 -9.55 11.47 1.28
N ARG A 65 -10.32 10.43 0.98
CA ARG A 65 -11.20 10.37 -0.20
C ARG A 65 -12.29 11.43 -0.14
N ILE A 66 -12.97 11.57 0.99
CA ILE A 66 -14.02 12.58 1.19
C ILE A 66 -13.43 13.99 1.13
N LEU A 67 -12.20 14.18 1.64
CA LEU A 67 -11.49 15.45 1.56
C LEU A 67 -10.89 15.75 0.17
N GLY A 68 -10.97 14.80 -0.78
CA GLY A 68 -10.38 14.94 -2.11
C GLY A 68 -8.86 15.06 -2.08
N LYS A 69 -8.19 14.31 -1.18
CA LYS A 69 -6.73 14.32 -0.93
C LYS A 69 -6.06 12.95 -1.08
N LEU A 70 -6.60 12.08 -1.92
CA LEU A 70 -6.02 10.75 -2.16
C LEU A 70 -4.67 10.82 -2.87
N GLU A 71 -4.43 11.84 -3.68
CA GLU A 71 -3.17 12.10 -4.37
C GLU A 71 -1.97 12.21 -3.41
N ASN A 72 -2.21 12.55 -2.14
CA ASN A 72 -1.16 12.59 -1.13
C ASN A 72 -0.60 11.20 -0.79
N LEU A 73 -1.33 10.12 -1.08
CA LEU A 73 -0.86 8.75 -0.82
C LEU A 73 0.33 8.37 -1.70
N GLU A 74 0.40 8.88 -2.93
CA GLU A 74 1.55 8.69 -3.85
C GLU A 74 2.85 9.24 -3.25
N ASN A 75 2.75 10.31 -2.46
CA ASN A 75 3.90 10.95 -1.82
C ASN A 75 4.25 10.33 -0.46
N PHE A 76 3.33 9.59 0.17
CA PHE A 76 3.52 9.06 1.51
C PHE A 76 4.50 7.87 1.52
N LEU A 77 4.33 6.95 0.58
CA LEU A 77 5.19 5.79 0.36
C LEU A 77 5.31 5.54 -1.16
N PRO A 78 6.08 6.39 -1.87
CA PRO A 78 6.21 6.24 -3.31
C PRO A 78 6.77 4.86 -3.65
N PRO A 79 6.31 4.22 -4.74
CA PRO A 79 6.89 2.96 -5.18
C PRO A 79 8.37 3.17 -5.47
N THR A 80 9.22 2.36 -4.85
CA THR A 80 10.66 2.38 -5.15
C THR A 80 10.86 1.86 -6.56
N PRO A 81 11.46 2.64 -7.48
CA PRO A 81 11.77 2.14 -8.81
C PRO A 81 12.75 0.96 -8.67
N PHE A 82 12.55 -0.08 -9.48
CA PHE A 82 13.52 -1.18 -9.58
C PHE A 82 14.90 -0.60 -9.93
N SER A 83 15.94 -1.03 -9.22
CA SER A 83 17.30 -0.69 -9.61
C SER A 83 17.56 -1.18 -11.04
N PRO A 84 18.33 -0.46 -11.89
CA PRO A 84 18.70 -0.93 -13.22
C PRO A 84 19.25 -2.38 -13.23
N ILE A 85 19.89 -2.79 -12.14
CA ILE A 85 20.41 -4.16 -11.94
C ILE A 85 19.26 -5.18 -11.76
N GLU A 86 18.18 -4.80 -11.07
CA GLU A 86 17.01 -5.67 -10.86
C GLU A 86 16.19 -5.82 -12.14
N LEU A 87 16.08 -4.76 -12.95
CA LEU A 87 15.51 -4.83 -14.30
C LEU A 87 16.32 -5.80 -15.19
N LEU A 88 17.65 -5.72 -15.15
CA LEU A 88 18.52 -6.65 -15.87
C LEU A 88 18.42 -8.10 -15.36
N LYS A 89 18.20 -8.31 -14.05
CA LYS A 89 17.92 -9.66 -13.49
C LYS A 89 16.56 -10.20 -13.92
N LEU A 90 15.56 -9.34 -14.09
CA LEU A 90 14.23 -9.71 -14.60
C LEU A 90 14.27 -10.02 -16.11
N GLU A 91 15.03 -9.25 -16.90
CA GLU A 91 15.27 -9.53 -18.33
C GLU A 91 16.23 -10.71 -18.59
N GLY A 92 17.15 -10.96 -17.65
CA GLY A 92 18.16 -12.03 -17.72
C GLY A 92 17.59 -13.45 -17.65
N LYS A 93 16.29 -13.61 -17.41
CA LYS A 93 15.56 -14.88 -17.56
C LYS A 93 14.92 -15.08 -18.94
N LYS A 94 15.35 -14.35 -19.97
CA LYS A 94 15.08 -14.78 -21.36
C LYS A 94 15.91 -16.04 -21.64
N ARG A 95 15.23 -17.17 -21.85
CA ARG A 95 15.86 -18.44 -22.25
C ARG A 95 16.69 -18.22 -23.53
N GLN A 96 18.01 -18.35 -23.42
CA GLN A 96 18.93 -18.21 -24.57
C GLN A 96 19.19 -19.52 -25.33
N ARG A 97 18.65 -20.65 -24.86
CA ARG A 97 18.78 -21.93 -25.55
C ARG A 97 17.52 -22.78 -25.43
N ALA A 98 17.11 -23.38 -26.54
CA ALA A 98 16.15 -24.45 -26.55
C ALA A 98 16.82 -25.72 -25.99
N VAL A 99 16.17 -26.37 -25.02
CA VAL A 99 16.53 -27.71 -24.57
C VAL A 99 15.70 -28.69 -25.40
N ALA A 100 16.35 -29.64 -26.07
CA ALA A 100 15.65 -30.69 -26.80
C ALA A 100 14.80 -31.51 -25.81
N LYS A 101 13.50 -31.61 -26.10
CA LYS A 101 12.59 -32.47 -25.32
C LYS A 101 13.07 -33.91 -25.54
N LYS A 102 13.62 -34.54 -24.50
CA LYS A 102 13.99 -35.96 -24.54
C LYS A 102 12.73 -36.75 -24.89
N SER A 103 12.65 -37.27 -26.11
CA SER A 103 11.66 -38.24 -26.51
C SER A 103 11.98 -39.55 -25.78
N ASN A 104 11.29 -39.81 -24.67
CA ASN A 104 11.22 -41.18 -24.15
C ASN A 104 10.38 -42.00 -25.15
N LYS A 105 11.07 -42.57 -26.15
CA LYS A 105 10.62 -43.75 -26.85
C LYS A 105 11.58 -44.88 -26.48
N THR A 106 11.11 -45.77 -25.61
CA THR A 106 11.38 -47.19 -25.79
C THR A 106 10.07 -47.92 -25.55
N SER A 107 9.42 -48.24 -26.66
CA SER A 107 8.39 -49.26 -26.75
C SER A 107 9.04 -50.64 -26.71
N GLU A 108 8.45 -51.52 -25.91
CA GLU A 108 8.18 -52.94 -26.16
C GLU A 108 9.32 -53.94 -26.40
N ASN A 109 9.42 -54.89 -25.47
CA ASN A 109 9.43 -56.35 -25.68
C ASN A 109 8.92 -56.94 -24.36
N GLY A 110 7.93 -57.80 -24.26
CA GLY A 110 7.60 -58.97 -25.07
C GLY A 110 7.32 -60.06 -24.03
N ASP A 111 6.12 -60.63 -24.10
CA ASP A 111 5.57 -61.70 -23.25
C ASP A 111 6.53 -62.92 -23.13
N LEU A 112 6.51 -63.63 -21.99
CA LEU A 112 6.80 -65.08 -21.81
C LEU A 112 6.90 -65.42 -20.31
N GLY A 113 5.96 -66.26 -19.85
CA GLY A 113 5.77 -66.60 -18.44
C GLY A 113 6.67 -67.68 -17.86
N TRP A 114 6.60 -67.76 -16.53
CA TRP A 114 6.71 -68.91 -15.62
C TRP A 114 5.95 -68.56 -14.35
#